data_AF-A0A966Q0M7-F1
#
_entry.id   AF-A0A966Q0M7-F1
#
_cell.length_a   1.000
_cell.length_b   1.000
_cell.length_c   1.000
_cell.angle_alpha   90.00
_cell.angle_beta   90.00
_cell.angle_gamma   90.00
#
_symmetry.space_group_name_H-M   'P 1'
#
loop_
_entity.id
_entity.type
_entity.pdbx_description
1 polymer ?
#
loop_
_entity_poly.entity_id
_entity_poly.type
_entity_poly.pdbx_seq_one_letter_code
_entity_poly.pdbx_strand_id
1 'polypeptide(L)'
;TGIYNMEYAACFTEDSDGFFKRSLIESCVTDDQKDIIVPSIGRVVFDARIKGDPLKQYIYGVDPASEQDNFSIVILELNGDHARVVYCWTTNRSNFKERQKTGLVEDHDFYSFCARKIRSLMETFPPARIGMDAQGGGIAIEEALHDPAKLKSGEQLIWPVIELDKTKDTDHQQGLHILELVQFARADWTAQANHGLRKDLEDKVLLFPRFDNLTLGLTLEAEGKDIMTADLNPLYDSLSECILEIEELKNELTTIVMTHTGGGSNSRDRWDTPEIKTPNGKRGRLRKDRYSALIIANMLTRQMTRVLAGPDYNLIGGNTRNIVQTTKGQFYKGPEWFTSAANEDGIYTGIYRD
;
A
#
# COMPACT_ATOMS: atom_id res chain seq x y z
N THR A 1 -15.70 -18.42 13.75
CA THR A 1 -16.62 -19.57 13.96
C THR A 1 -16.44 -20.66 12.92
N GLY A 2 -15.76 -20.38 11.80
CA GLY A 2 -15.53 -21.32 10.72
C GLY A 2 -14.64 -22.53 11.06
N ILE A 3 -13.55 -22.36 11.81
CA ILE A 3 -12.67 -23.47 12.20
C ILE A 3 -13.42 -24.53 13.03
N TYR A 4 -14.21 -24.10 14.01
CA TYR A 4 -15.05 -25.00 14.81
C TYR A 4 -16.08 -25.75 13.95
N ASN A 5 -16.70 -25.08 12.97
CA ASN A 5 -17.67 -25.70 12.08
C ASN A 5 -17.03 -26.69 11.09
N MET A 6 -15.82 -26.41 10.62
CA MET A 6 -15.05 -27.33 9.78
C MET A 6 -14.57 -28.55 10.58
N GLU A 7 -14.07 -28.35 11.80
CA GLU A 7 -13.51 -29.41 12.65
C GLU A 7 -14.59 -30.30 13.30
N TYR A 8 -15.71 -29.72 13.74
CA TYR A 8 -16.71 -30.43 14.55
C TYR A 8 -18.08 -30.59 13.89
N ALA A 9 -18.38 -29.85 12.82
CA ALA A 9 -19.68 -29.93 12.13
C ALA A 9 -19.58 -30.38 10.66
N ALA A 10 -18.37 -30.69 10.15
CA ALA A 10 -18.12 -31.03 8.75
C ALA A 10 -18.73 -30.02 7.75
N CYS A 11 -18.86 -28.77 8.17
CA CYS A 11 -19.38 -27.69 7.34
C CYS A 11 -18.20 -27.03 6.63
N PHE A 12 -18.18 -27.11 5.30
CA PHE A 12 -17.28 -26.31 4.48
C PHE A 12 -17.72 -24.86 4.53
N THR A 13 -16.91 -24.00 5.14
CA THR A 13 -17.16 -22.55 5.12
C THR A 13 -16.77 -22.00 3.75
N GLU A 14 -17.68 -21.30 3.09
CA GLU A 14 -17.51 -20.79 1.73
C GLU A 14 -16.41 -19.72 1.60
N ASP A 15 -16.05 -19.04 2.70
CA ASP A 15 -15.09 -17.94 2.71
C ASP A 15 -14.42 -17.74 4.08
N SER A 16 -13.37 -16.92 4.14
CA SER A 16 -12.66 -16.60 5.39
C SER A 16 -13.52 -15.78 6.35
N ASP A 17 -13.30 -15.94 7.66
CA ASP A 17 -14.01 -15.17 8.71
C ASP A 17 -13.41 -13.76 8.93
N GLY A 18 -12.31 -13.41 8.25
CA GLY A 18 -11.62 -12.13 8.39
C GLY A 18 -12.45 -10.92 7.95
N PHE A 19 -11.97 -9.75 8.35
CA PHE A 19 -12.44 -8.45 7.88
C PHE A 19 -12.23 -8.28 6.37
N PHE A 20 -11.10 -8.80 5.86
CA PHE A 20 -10.85 -8.99 4.43
C PHE A 20 -11.18 -10.43 4.05
N LYS A 21 -12.25 -10.60 3.27
CA LYS A 21 -12.68 -11.91 2.78
C LYS A 21 -11.68 -12.48 1.77
N ARG A 22 -11.43 -13.79 1.79
CA ARG A 22 -10.52 -14.43 0.83
C ARG A 22 -11.07 -14.27 -0.58
N SER A 23 -12.37 -14.46 -0.76
CA SER A 23 -13.04 -14.22 -2.05
C SER A 23 -12.81 -12.80 -2.57
N LEU A 24 -12.86 -11.79 -1.70
CA LEU A 24 -12.61 -10.38 -2.06
C LEU A 24 -11.16 -10.18 -2.51
N ILE A 25 -10.19 -10.73 -1.77
CA ILE A 25 -8.76 -10.60 -2.11
C ILE A 25 -8.48 -11.30 -3.45
N GLU A 26 -8.93 -12.54 -3.63
CA GLU A 26 -8.74 -13.29 -4.89
C GLU A 26 -9.50 -12.65 -6.06
N SER A 27 -10.61 -11.97 -5.78
CA SER A 27 -11.28 -11.17 -6.81
C SER A 27 -10.43 -9.99 -7.30
N CYS A 28 -9.39 -9.57 -6.57
CA CYS A 28 -8.43 -8.53 -6.96
C CYS A 28 -7.12 -9.08 -7.56
N VAL A 29 -6.93 -10.40 -7.57
CA VAL A 29 -5.82 -11.05 -8.26
C VAL A 29 -6.10 -11.05 -9.76
N THR A 30 -5.16 -10.52 -10.54
CA THR A 30 -5.24 -10.54 -12.01
C THR A 30 -4.97 -11.94 -12.54
N ASP A 31 -5.59 -12.33 -13.64
CA ASP A 31 -5.39 -13.65 -14.24
C ASP A 31 -5.55 -13.57 -15.76
N ASP A 32 -5.01 -14.54 -16.46
CA ASP A 32 -5.13 -14.69 -17.90
C ASP A 32 -6.56 -15.10 -18.34
N GLN A 33 -7.35 -15.68 -17.42
CA GLN A 33 -8.73 -16.09 -17.70
C GLN A 33 -9.77 -15.08 -17.20
N LYS A 34 -9.43 -14.30 -16.18
CA LYS A 34 -10.35 -13.37 -15.52
C LYS A 34 -9.96 -11.93 -15.81
N ASP A 35 -10.80 -11.26 -16.60
CA ASP A 35 -10.57 -9.87 -16.94
C ASP A 35 -10.92 -8.95 -15.77
N ILE A 36 -9.92 -8.22 -15.29
CA ILE A 36 -10.12 -7.00 -14.50
C ILE A 36 -9.94 -5.83 -15.47
N ILE A 37 -11.02 -5.08 -15.69
CA ILE A 37 -11.05 -3.97 -16.64
C ILE A 37 -11.03 -2.67 -15.87
N VAL A 38 -10.02 -1.84 -16.13
CA VAL A 38 -9.93 -0.48 -15.60
C VAL A 38 -10.15 0.54 -16.73
N PRO A 39 -10.73 1.72 -16.44
CA PRO A 39 -11.06 2.71 -17.46
C PRO A 39 -9.87 3.17 -18.33
N SER A 40 -8.66 3.25 -17.77
CA SER A 40 -7.50 3.86 -18.43
C SER A 40 -6.86 2.99 -19.52
N ILE A 41 -6.72 1.69 -19.26
CA ILE A 41 -5.95 0.76 -20.09
C ILE A 41 -6.73 -0.49 -20.51
N GLY A 42 -7.97 -0.63 -20.05
CA GLY A 42 -8.78 -1.82 -20.28
C GLY A 42 -8.31 -2.98 -19.39
N ARG A 43 -8.03 -4.13 -19.99
CA ARG A 43 -7.67 -5.34 -19.25
C ARG A 43 -6.32 -5.20 -18.53
N VAL A 44 -6.29 -5.52 -17.25
CA VAL A 44 -5.09 -5.48 -16.40
C VAL A 44 -4.62 -6.88 -16.06
N VAL A 45 -3.38 -7.21 -16.46
CA VAL A 45 -2.65 -8.41 -16.03
C VAL A 45 -1.21 -8.02 -15.78
N PHE A 46 -0.64 -8.45 -14.64
CA PHE A 46 0.75 -8.17 -14.30
C PHE A 46 1.32 -9.22 -13.32
N ASP A 47 2.65 -9.28 -13.27
CA ASP A 47 3.42 -10.16 -12.39
C ASP A 47 4.08 -9.39 -11.25
N ALA A 48 4.47 -10.12 -10.20
CA ALA A 48 5.43 -9.64 -9.21
C ALA A 48 6.77 -9.32 -9.89
N ARG A 49 7.52 -8.34 -9.36
CA ARG A 49 8.78 -7.88 -9.98
C ARG A 49 9.81 -7.56 -8.91
N ILE A 50 11.06 -7.92 -9.19
CA ILE A 50 12.23 -7.51 -8.38
C ILE A 50 12.93 -6.26 -8.93
N LYS A 51 12.49 -5.77 -10.10
CA LYS A 51 12.98 -4.55 -10.75
C LYS A 51 11.80 -3.75 -11.28
N GLY A 52 11.71 -2.49 -10.86
CA GLY A 52 10.68 -1.56 -11.31
C GLY A 52 11.02 -0.92 -12.65
N ASP A 53 10.08 -0.08 -13.09
CA ASP A 53 10.19 0.77 -14.27
C ASP A 53 10.54 2.20 -13.82
N PRO A 54 11.72 2.74 -14.20
CA PRO A 54 12.12 4.09 -13.81
C PRO A 54 11.16 5.21 -14.26
N LEU A 55 10.30 4.93 -15.24
CA LEU A 55 9.30 5.89 -15.74
C LEU A 55 8.02 5.91 -14.93
N LYS A 56 7.87 5.00 -13.98
CA LYS A 56 6.69 4.88 -13.11
C LYS A 56 6.99 5.38 -11.71
N GLN A 57 5.92 5.62 -10.98
CA GLN A 57 5.97 6.06 -9.60
C GLN A 57 5.53 4.94 -8.67
N TYR A 58 6.21 4.84 -7.53
CA TYR A 58 5.99 3.80 -6.55
C TYR A 58 5.67 4.38 -5.17
N ILE A 59 4.89 3.67 -4.37
CA ILE A 59 4.61 3.99 -2.97
C ILE A 59 5.08 2.84 -2.10
N TYR A 60 5.84 3.17 -1.06
CA TYR A 60 6.37 2.19 -0.15
C TYR A 60 5.55 2.23 1.13
N GLY A 61 5.21 1.07 1.67
CA GLY A 61 4.77 0.90 3.03
C GLY A 61 5.78 0.05 3.78
N VAL A 62 6.20 0.52 4.96
CA VAL A 62 7.25 -0.10 5.76
C VAL A 62 6.73 -0.33 7.18
N ASP A 63 6.76 -1.59 7.62
CA ASP A 63 6.62 -1.94 9.04
C ASP A 63 8.03 -2.26 9.59
N PRO A 64 8.55 -1.45 10.53
CA PRO A 64 9.92 -1.56 11.00
C PRO A 64 10.12 -2.59 12.13
N ALA A 65 9.14 -3.42 12.47
CA ALA A 65 9.25 -4.40 13.54
C ALA A 65 10.47 -5.36 13.38
N SER A 66 11.08 -5.82 14.48
CA SER A 66 12.34 -6.61 14.37
C SER A 66 12.58 -7.74 15.38
N GLU A 67 11.95 -7.74 16.56
CA GLU A 67 12.30 -8.69 17.62
C GLU A 67 11.59 -10.06 17.50
N GLN A 68 10.27 -10.06 17.62
CA GLN A 68 9.44 -11.27 17.50
C GLN A 68 8.71 -11.35 16.15
N ASP A 69 8.55 -10.18 15.56
CA ASP A 69 7.85 -9.90 14.31
C ASP A 69 8.86 -9.63 13.19
N ASN A 70 8.36 -9.54 11.96
CA ASN A 70 9.18 -9.31 10.79
C ASN A 70 9.18 -7.83 10.44
N PHE A 71 10.33 -7.35 9.98
CA PHE A 71 10.42 -6.12 9.21
C PHE A 71 9.80 -6.38 7.84
N SER A 72 8.92 -5.51 7.36
CA SER A 72 8.24 -5.68 6.07
C SER A 72 8.28 -4.43 5.20
N ILE A 73 8.46 -4.64 3.90
CA ILE A 73 8.30 -3.62 2.85
C ILE A 73 7.29 -4.14 1.84
N VAL A 74 6.27 -3.33 1.54
CA VAL A 74 5.34 -3.54 0.43
C VAL A 74 5.46 -2.35 -0.52
N ILE A 75 5.62 -2.60 -1.81
CA ILE A 75 5.70 -1.56 -2.84
C ILE A 75 4.48 -1.65 -3.75
N LEU A 76 3.81 -0.50 -3.90
CA LEU A 76 2.72 -0.30 -4.84
C LEU A 76 3.22 0.47 -6.06
N GLU A 77 2.93 -0.01 -7.27
CA GLU A 77 3.05 0.76 -8.50
C GLU A 77 1.79 1.62 -8.69
N LEU A 78 1.96 2.91 -8.99
CA LEU A 78 0.86 3.81 -9.28
C LEU A 78 0.53 3.80 -10.78
N ASN A 79 -0.73 3.52 -11.12
CA ASN A 79 -1.20 3.42 -12.51
C ASN A 79 -2.41 4.33 -12.76
N GLY A 80 -2.43 5.54 -12.19
CA GLY A 80 -3.46 6.55 -12.43
C GLY A 80 -4.81 6.21 -11.78
N ASP A 81 -5.56 5.28 -12.38
CA ASP A 81 -6.87 4.84 -11.92
C ASP A 81 -6.85 3.61 -11.00
N HIS A 82 -5.70 2.94 -10.89
CA HIS A 82 -5.48 1.81 -9.98
C HIS A 82 -4.05 1.79 -9.45
N ALA A 83 -3.82 0.96 -8.44
CA ALA A 83 -2.53 0.66 -7.85
C ALA A 83 -2.28 -0.85 -7.86
N ARG A 84 -1.02 -1.25 -7.98
CA ARG A 84 -0.63 -2.66 -8.12
C ARG A 84 0.38 -3.03 -7.05
N VAL A 85 0.13 -4.10 -6.31
CA VAL A 85 1.14 -4.67 -5.41
C VAL A 85 2.19 -5.39 -6.25
N VAL A 86 3.39 -4.81 -6.40
CA VAL A 86 4.41 -5.36 -7.32
C VAL A 86 5.57 -6.04 -6.61
N TYR A 87 5.82 -5.68 -5.35
CA TYR A 87 6.93 -6.22 -4.57
C TYR A 87 6.56 -6.31 -3.09
N CYS A 88 6.97 -7.41 -2.46
CA CYS A 88 6.87 -7.61 -1.02
C CYS A 88 8.18 -8.24 -0.53
N TRP A 89 8.67 -7.76 0.60
CA TRP A 89 9.89 -8.27 1.23
C TRP A 89 9.74 -8.27 2.73
N THR A 90 10.24 -9.33 3.38
CA THR A 90 10.34 -9.37 4.83
C THR A 90 11.70 -9.85 5.31
N THR A 91 12.08 -9.43 6.52
CA THR A 91 13.25 -9.98 7.21
C THR A 91 13.03 -9.93 8.72
N ASN A 92 13.89 -10.61 9.47
CA ASN A 92 13.92 -10.54 10.92
C ASN A 92 15.36 -10.68 11.43
N ARG A 93 15.56 -10.50 12.74
CA ARG A 93 16.90 -10.55 13.34
C ARG A 93 17.61 -11.89 13.15
N SER A 94 16.88 -13.00 13.08
CA SER A 94 17.48 -14.32 12.84
C SER A 94 18.01 -14.43 11.42
N ASN A 95 17.19 -14.06 10.43
CA ASN A 95 17.55 -14.04 9.02
C ASN A 95 18.72 -13.07 8.77
N PHE A 96 18.72 -11.89 9.40
CA PHE A 96 19.84 -10.95 9.35
C PHE A 96 21.14 -11.55 9.91
N LYS A 97 21.08 -12.24 11.06
CA LYS A 97 22.27 -12.90 11.63
C LYS A 97 22.82 -14.01 10.72
N GLU A 98 21.95 -14.74 10.03
CA GLU A 98 22.36 -15.74 9.04
C GLU A 98 23.04 -15.08 7.84
N ARG A 99 22.43 -14.03 7.28
CA ARG A 99 23.04 -13.22 6.21
C ARG A 99 24.41 -12.67 6.59
N GLN A 100 24.56 -12.18 7.82
CA GLN A 100 25.83 -11.68 8.34
C GLN A 100 26.89 -12.78 8.42
N LYS A 101 26.52 -14.00 8.82
CA LYS A 101 27.45 -15.16 8.84
C LYS A 101 27.91 -15.57 7.45
N THR A 102 27.07 -15.41 6.43
CA THR A 102 27.45 -15.71 5.04
C THR A 102 28.35 -14.65 4.40
N GLY A 103 28.57 -13.50 5.07
CA GLY A 103 29.37 -12.39 4.55
C GLY A 103 28.66 -11.56 3.46
N LEU A 104 27.35 -11.79 3.24
CA LEU A 104 26.55 -11.05 2.26
C LEU A 104 26.10 -9.67 2.73
N VAL A 105 26.32 -9.35 4.01
CA VAL A 105 25.91 -8.08 4.63
C VAL A 105 27.08 -7.48 5.38
N GLU A 106 27.45 -6.27 4.99
CA GLU A 106 28.52 -5.48 5.61
C GLU A 106 28.02 -4.70 6.84
N ASP A 107 26.70 -4.50 6.96
CA ASP A 107 26.09 -3.78 8.07
C ASP A 107 26.20 -4.55 9.39
N HIS A 108 26.57 -3.84 10.45
CA HIS A 108 26.64 -4.39 11.80
C HIS A 108 25.31 -4.30 12.57
N ASP A 109 24.43 -3.39 12.16
CA ASP A 109 23.15 -3.11 12.81
C ASP A 109 21.97 -3.47 11.89
N PHE A 110 20.92 -4.04 12.50
CA PHE A 110 19.74 -4.53 11.79
C PHE A 110 18.96 -3.40 11.09
N TYR A 111 18.79 -2.25 11.76
CA TYR A 111 18.05 -1.13 11.17
C TYR A 111 18.85 -0.43 10.08
N SER A 112 20.18 -0.40 10.21
CA SER A 112 21.07 0.05 9.15
C SER A 112 20.97 -0.84 7.90
N PHE A 113 20.93 -2.16 8.08
CA PHE A 113 20.66 -3.11 6.99
C PHE A 113 19.28 -2.86 6.32
N CYS A 114 18.24 -2.63 7.11
CA CYS A 114 16.90 -2.33 6.59
C CYS A 114 16.86 -0.99 5.82
N ALA A 115 17.47 0.06 6.36
CA ALA A 115 17.60 1.35 5.68
C ALA A 115 18.39 1.21 4.37
N ARG A 116 19.44 0.38 4.37
CA ARG A 116 20.24 0.07 3.18
C ARG A 116 19.42 -0.65 2.12
N LYS A 117 18.54 -1.57 2.52
CA LYS A 117 17.59 -2.26 1.65
C LYS A 117 16.57 -1.30 1.03
N ILE A 118 15.97 -0.40 1.82
CA ILE A 118 15.05 0.64 1.31
C ILE A 118 15.73 1.44 0.20
N ARG A 119 16.94 1.96 0.46
CA ARG A 119 17.69 2.76 -0.51
C ARG A 119 18.04 1.98 -1.79
N SER A 120 18.45 0.71 -1.67
CA SER A 120 18.69 -0.16 -2.83
C SER A 120 17.43 -0.35 -3.68
N LEU A 121 16.27 -0.52 -3.04
CA LEU A 121 15.00 -0.60 -3.75
C LEU A 121 14.68 0.71 -4.47
N MET A 122 15.03 1.88 -3.93
CA MET A 122 14.73 3.17 -4.59
C MET A 122 15.42 3.34 -5.95
N GLU A 123 16.56 2.70 -6.15
CA GLU A 123 17.25 2.70 -7.46
C GLU A 123 16.44 1.95 -8.52
N THR A 124 15.72 0.92 -8.11
CA THR A 124 14.95 0.04 -9.01
C THR A 124 13.47 0.40 -9.07
N PHE A 125 12.92 0.96 -7.99
CA PHE A 125 11.53 1.39 -7.83
C PHE A 125 11.51 2.83 -7.31
N PRO A 126 11.68 3.86 -8.17
CA PRO A 126 11.72 5.24 -7.71
C PRO A 126 10.46 5.64 -6.91
N PRO A 127 10.57 5.92 -5.60
CA PRO A 127 9.38 6.19 -4.79
C PRO A 127 8.90 7.63 -4.98
N ALA A 128 7.60 7.79 -5.07
CA ALA A 128 6.94 9.09 -4.89
C ALA A 128 6.81 9.42 -3.40
N ARG A 129 6.50 8.43 -2.55
CA ARG A 129 6.48 8.52 -1.09
C ARG A 129 6.83 7.19 -0.42
N ILE A 130 7.36 7.30 0.79
CA ILE A 130 7.65 6.19 1.69
C ILE A 130 6.87 6.40 2.96
N GLY A 131 5.91 5.52 3.24
CA GLY A 131 5.23 5.47 4.52
C GLY A 131 5.87 4.47 5.44
N MET A 132 6.08 4.85 6.70
CA MET A 132 6.69 4.00 7.70
C MET A 132 5.97 4.14 9.02
N ASP A 133 5.74 3.04 9.74
CA ASP A 133 5.27 3.13 11.13
C ASP A 133 6.36 3.80 11.98
N ALA A 134 5.99 4.79 12.79
CA ALA A 134 6.89 5.46 13.71
C ALA A 134 7.32 4.57 14.88
N GLN A 135 6.55 3.52 15.20
CA GLN A 135 6.84 2.58 16.28
C GLN A 135 7.76 1.44 15.81
N GLY A 136 8.06 0.46 16.68
CA GLY A 136 8.72 -0.81 16.31
C GLY A 136 10.17 -0.76 15.82
N GLY A 137 10.72 0.45 15.56
CA GLY A 137 12.03 0.65 14.91
C GLY A 137 12.05 1.81 13.91
N GLY A 138 10.90 2.45 13.63
CA GLY A 138 10.78 3.49 12.60
C GLY A 138 11.71 4.68 12.80
N ILE A 139 11.86 5.15 14.04
CA ILE A 139 12.77 6.26 14.38
C ILE A 139 14.23 5.90 14.06
N ALA A 140 14.66 4.67 14.36
CA ALA A 140 16.04 4.24 14.09
C ALA A 140 16.32 4.14 12.58
N ILE A 141 15.31 3.76 11.79
CA ILE A 141 15.42 3.74 10.33
C ILE A 141 15.40 5.16 9.77
N GLU A 142 14.52 6.04 10.26
CA GLU A 142 14.53 7.46 9.90
C GLU A 142 15.91 8.09 10.13
N GLU A 143 16.50 7.88 11.32
CA GLU A 143 17.85 8.34 11.64
C GLU A 143 18.90 7.79 10.65
N ALA A 144 18.82 6.49 10.33
CA ALA A 144 19.71 5.89 9.35
C ALA A 144 19.49 6.41 7.92
N LEU A 145 18.29 6.87 7.58
CA LEU A 145 17.96 7.42 6.26
C LEU A 145 18.41 8.86 6.08
N HIS A 146 18.70 9.61 7.14
CA HIS A 146 19.30 10.94 7.04
C HIS A 146 20.74 11.02 7.58
N ASP A 147 21.38 9.89 7.84
CA ASP A 147 22.80 9.82 8.21
C ASP A 147 23.70 9.93 6.96
N PRO A 148 24.53 11.00 6.83
CA PRO A 148 25.44 11.16 5.71
C PRO A 148 26.51 10.06 5.61
N ALA A 149 26.85 9.39 6.72
CA ALA A 149 27.85 8.32 6.73
C ALA A 149 27.36 7.04 6.03
N LYS A 150 26.04 6.89 5.85
CA LYS A 150 25.40 5.70 5.26
C LYS A 150 25.06 5.87 3.77
N LEU A 151 25.44 6.99 3.17
CA LEU A 151 25.21 7.27 1.76
C LEU A 151 26.23 6.55 0.87
N LYS A 152 25.74 5.98 -0.24
CA LYS A 152 26.58 5.59 -1.37
C LYS A 152 26.63 6.71 -2.41
N SER A 153 27.55 6.59 -3.36
CA SER A 153 27.74 7.60 -4.43
C SER A 153 26.44 7.81 -5.22
N GLY A 154 25.99 9.05 -5.33
CA GLY A 154 24.77 9.42 -6.06
C GLY A 154 23.48 9.40 -5.23
N GLU A 155 23.53 8.99 -3.96
CA GLU A 155 22.36 8.99 -3.08
C GLU A 155 22.12 10.33 -2.39
N GLN A 156 20.86 10.58 -2.04
CA GLN A 156 20.45 11.76 -1.28
C GLN A 156 19.96 11.35 0.12
N LEU A 157 20.01 12.31 1.04
CA LEU A 157 19.37 12.19 2.35
C LEU A 157 17.86 12.15 2.17
N ILE A 158 17.18 11.40 3.02
CA ILE A 158 15.72 11.27 2.99
C ILE A 158 15.17 11.85 4.28
N TRP A 159 14.26 12.79 4.12
CA TRP A 159 13.66 13.56 5.20
C TRP A 159 12.15 13.36 5.26
N PRO A 160 11.54 13.64 6.42
CA PRO A 160 10.10 13.72 6.55
C PRO A 160 9.48 14.68 5.53
N VAL A 161 8.28 14.36 5.06
CA VAL A 161 7.51 15.25 4.19
C VAL A 161 7.22 16.57 4.91
N ILE A 162 7.38 17.67 4.16
CA ILE A 162 7.07 19.03 4.57
C ILE A 162 5.54 19.21 4.63
N GLU A 163 5.03 19.58 5.80
CA GLU A 163 3.63 19.94 5.99
C GLU A 163 3.51 21.47 5.95
N LEU A 164 2.77 22.03 4.98
CA LEU A 164 2.62 23.49 4.84
C LEU A 164 2.04 24.16 6.11
N ASP A 165 1.20 23.43 6.84
CA ASP A 165 0.54 23.92 8.04
C ASP A 165 1.38 23.74 9.31
N LYS A 166 2.51 23.02 9.24
CA LYS A 166 3.38 22.72 10.38
C LYS A 166 4.85 22.75 9.98
N THR A 167 5.54 23.78 10.41
CA THR A 167 7.01 23.85 10.33
C THR A 167 7.65 22.78 11.19
N LYS A 168 8.50 21.95 10.58
CA LYS A 168 9.37 20.96 11.24
C LYS A 168 10.82 21.41 11.13
N ASP A 169 11.64 21.01 12.09
CA ASP A 169 13.08 21.34 12.10
C ASP A 169 13.82 20.77 10.88
N THR A 170 13.28 19.72 10.27
CA THR A 170 13.84 19.06 9.09
C THR A 170 13.52 19.78 7.78
N ASP A 171 12.54 20.71 7.73
CA ASP A 171 12.04 21.31 6.48
C ASP A 171 13.09 22.15 5.72
N HIS A 172 14.14 22.60 6.41
CA HIS A 172 15.24 23.37 5.82
C HIS A 172 16.43 22.50 5.38
N GLN A 173 16.37 21.19 5.63
CA GLN A 173 17.46 20.27 5.30
C GLN A 173 17.51 19.99 3.79
N GLN A 174 18.71 19.77 3.27
CA GLN A 174 18.87 19.39 1.87
C GLN A 174 18.63 17.88 1.70
N GLY A 175 17.75 17.50 0.78
CA GLY A 175 17.48 16.10 0.45
C GLY A 175 16.07 15.86 -0.09
N LEU A 176 15.65 14.60 -0.09
CA LEU A 176 14.33 14.15 -0.55
C LEU A 176 13.33 14.14 0.61
N HIS A 177 12.33 15.01 0.57
CA HIS A 177 11.26 15.08 1.57
C HIS A 177 10.09 14.14 1.21
N ILE A 178 10.34 12.83 1.29
CA ILE A 178 9.41 11.79 0.83
C ILE A 178 8.97 10.81 1.92
N LEU A 179 9.50 10.94 3.14
CA LEU A 179 9.20 10.03 4.25
C LEU A 179 7.98 10.51 5.05
N GLU A 180 6.99 9.65 5.23
CA GLU A 180 5.80 9.93 6.01
C GLU A 180 5.69 8.93 7.17
N LEU A 181 5.89 9.44 8.38
CA LEU A 181 5.77 8.65 9.60
C LEU A 181 4.31 8.55 10.03
N VAL A 182 3.83 7.32 10.08
CA VAL A 182 2.47 6.98 10.46
C VAL A 182 2.44 6.54 11.91
N GLN A 183 1.37 6.88 12.63
CA GLN A 183 1.16 6.46 14.02
C GLN A 183 -0.08 5.57 14.12
N PHE A 184 0.12 4.25 14.19
CA PHE A 184 -0.98 3.29 14.36
C PHE A 184 -1.75 3.44 15.69
N ALA A 185 -1.17 4.15 16.67
CA ALA A 185 -1.83 4.52 17.91
C ALA A 185 -3.06 5.43 17.71
N ARG A 186 -3.15 6.14 16.57
CA ARG A 186 -4.30 6.99 16.23
C ARG A 186 -5.43 6.14 15.67
N ALA A 187 -6.42 5.85 16.52
CA ALA A 187 -7.59 5.03 16.16
C ALA A 187 -8.29 5.49 14.87
N ASP A 188 -8.46 6.80 14.68
CA ASP A 188 -9.11 7.36 13.48
C ASP A 188 -8.33 7.03 12.20
N TRP A 189 -7.00 7.13 12.25
CA TRP A 189 -6.14 6.80 11.11
C TRP A 189 -6.24 5.31 10.79
N THR A 190 -6.11 4.45 11.81
CA THR A 190 -6.16 3.00 11.66
C THR A 190 -7.51 2.53 11.11
N ALA A 191 -8.62 3.10 11.60
CA ALA A 191 -9.96 2.81 11.08
C ALA A 191 -10.12 3.28 9.63
N GLN A 192 -9.73 4.52 9.34
CA GLN A 192 -9.83 5.08 7.99
C GLN A 192 -8.98 4.29 6.98
N ALA A 193 -7.77 3.88 7.36
CA ALA A 193 -6.87 3.12 6.51
C ALA A 193 -7.38 1.70 6.25
N ASN A 194 -7.93 1.03 7.27
CA ASN A 194 -8.53 -0.31 7.12
C ASN A 194 -9.78 -0.32 6.23
N HIS A 195 -10.74 0.56 6.53
CA HIS A 195 -11.94 0.69 5.70
C HIS A 195 -11.59 1.20 4.31
N GLY A 196 -10.59 2.07 4.20
CA GLY A 196 -10.05 2.54 2.92
C GLY A 196 -9.52 1.40 2.08
N LEU A 197 -8.63 0.58 2.63
CA LEU A 197 -8.09 -0.60 1.96
C LEU A 197 -9.20 -1.56 1.51
N ARG A 198 -10.17 -1.84 2.38
CA ARG A 198 -11.29 -2.72 2.03
C ARG A 198 -12.09 -2.16 0.86
N LYS A 199 -12.40 -0.87 0.89
CA LYS A 199 -13.10 -0.18 -0.19
C LYS A 199 -12.31 -0.25 -1.50
N ASP A 200 -11.01 -0.01 -1.46
CA ASP A 200 -10.19 -0.01 -2.68
C ASP A 200 -10.07 -1.43 -3.29
N LEU A 201 -10.18 -2.49 -2.48
CA LEU A 201 -10.33 -3.88 -2.96
C LEU A 201 -11.73 -4.15 -3.55
N GLU A 202 -12.78 -3.65 -2.90
CA GLU A 202 -14.16 -3.76 -3.40
C GLU A 202 -14.32 -3.06 -4.76
N ASP A 203 -13.77 -1.85 -4.88
CA ASP A 203 -13.78 -1.02 -6.09
C ASP A 203 -12.76 -1.48 -7.16
N LYS A 204 -11.94 -2.52 -6.88
CA LYS A 204 -10.89 -3.05 -7.78
C LYS A 204 -9.83 -2.00 -8.17
N VAL A 205 -9.57 -1.06 -7.27
CA VAL A 205 -8.55 -0.01 -7.42
C VAL A 205 -7.20 -0.50 -6.93
N LEU A 206 -7.15 -1.39 -5.93
CA LEU A 206 -5.92 -2.07 -5.51
C LEU A 206 -5.91 -3.50 -6.04
N LEU A 207 -4.89 -3.87 -6.81
CA LEU A 207 -4.79 -5.17 -7.46
C LEU A 207 -3.54 -5.95 -7.03
N PHE A 208 -3.64 -7.27 -7.09
CA PHE A 208 -2.56 -8.23 -6.83
C PHE A 208 -2.08 -8.87 -8.14
N PRO A 209 -0.79 -9.25 -8.23
CA PRO A 209 -0.24 -9.85 -9.43
C PRO A 209 -0.83 -11.23 -9.65
N ARG A 210 -0.77 -11.72 -10.89
CA ARG A 210 -1.17 -13.09 -11.18
C ARG A 210 -0.31 -14.08 -10.41
N PHE A 211 -0.94 -15.18 -10.03
CA PHE A 211 -0.28 -16.28 -9.33
C PHE A 211 -0.70 -17.60 -9.98
N ASP A 212 0.29 -18.36 -10.42
CA ASP A 212 0.12 -19.73 -10.91
C ASP A 212 1.31 -20.58 -10.44
N ASN A 213 1.01 -21.77 -9.95
CA ASN A 213 1.99 -22.76 -9.49
C ASN A 213 2.98 -23.14 -10.60
N LEU A 214 2.54 -23.16 -11.86
CA LEU A 214 3.43 -23.42 -12.99
C LEU A 214 4.48 -22.31 -13.14
N THR A 215 4.03 -21.05 -13.09
CA THR A 215 4.90 -19.87 -13.19
C THR A 215 5.89 -19.82 -12.02
N LEU A 216 5.46 -20.17 -10.81
CA LEU A 216 6.35 -20.30 -9.65
C LEU A 216 7.39 -21.40 -9.87
N GLY A 217 6.99 -22.58 -10.36
CA GLY A 217 7.91 -23.68 -10.65
C GLY A 217 8.97 -23.32 -11.69
N LEU A 218 8.57 -22.67 -12.78
CA LEU A 218 9.48 -22.17 -13.81
C LEU A 218 10.44 -21.10 -13.26
N THR A 219 9.96 -20.23 -12.37
CA THR A 219 10.79 -19.20 -11.72
C THR A 219 11.85 -19.84 -10.82
N LEU A 220 11.47 -20.86 -10.04
CA LEU A 220 12.42 -21.61 -9.21
C LEU A 220 13.47 -22.33 -10.06
N GLU A 221 13.06 -22.98 -11.16
CA GLU A 221 13.98 -23.66 -12.07
C GLU A 221 14.94 -22.67 -12.75
N ALA A 222 14.45 -21.52 -13.22
CA ALA A 222 15.27 -20.47 -13.81
C ALA A 222 16.28 -19.87 -12.82
N GLU A 223 15.95 -19.87 -11.52
CA GLU A 223 16.86 -19.50 -10.43
C GLU A 223 17.83 -20.63 -10.03
N GLY A 224 17.82 -21.76 -10.75
CA GLY A 224 18.69 -22.91 -10.49
C GLY A 224 18.29 -23.71 -9.24
N LYS A 225 17.03 -23.61 -8.81
CA LYS A 225 16.48 -24.33 -7.65
C LYS A 225 15.72 -25.56 -8.13
N ASP A 226 16.10 -26.73 -7.63
CA ASP A 226 15.43 -27.99 -7.92
C ASP A 226 14.22 -28.19 -7.00
N ILE A 227 13.02 -28.43 -7.57
CA ILE A 227 11.73 -28.50 -6.86
C ILE A 227 11.74 -29.52 -5.71
N MET A 228 12.53 -30.59 -5.85
CA MET A 228 12.54 -31.74 -4.93
C MET A 228 13.69 -31.72 -3.92
N THR A 229 14.73 -30.91 -4.13
CA THR A 229 15.99 -31.00 -3.37
C THR A 229 16.52 -29.65 -2.87
N ALA A 230 15.92 -28.52 -3.27
CA ALA A 230 16.38 -27.22 -2.84
C ALA A 230 16.16 -27.02 -1.33
N ASP A 231 17.28 -27.01 -0.59
CA ASP A 231 17.36 -26.30 0.68
C ASP A 231 17.06 -24.83 0.38
N LEU A 232 15.99 -24.28 0.95
CA LEU A 232 15.55 -22.90 0.76
C LEU A 232 16.51 -21.88 1.40
N ASN A 233 17.80 -22.22 1.53
CA ASN A 233 18.83 -21.31 1.99
C ASN A 233 19.25 -20.36 0.85
N PRO A 234 19.15 -19.05 1.03
CA PRO A 234 18.52 -18.25 -0.01
C PRO A 234 19.55 -17.51 -0.86
N LEU A 235 19.39 -17.56 -2.18
CA LEU A 235 19.65 -16.37 -2.98
C LEU A 235 18.57 -15.36 -2.57
N TYR A 236 18.94 -14.45 -1.68
CA TYR A 236 18.04 -13.44 -1.17
C TYR A 236 17.61 -12.48 -2.28
N ASP A 237 16.42 -11.90 -2.14
CA ASP A 237 15.88 -10.91 -3.10
C ASP A 237 15.57 -11.52 -4.47
N SER A 238 15.21 -12.81 -4.48
CA SER A 238 14.80 -13.55 -5.68
C SER A 238 13.34 -13.28 -6.06
N LEU A 239 12.97 -13.59 -7.30
CA LEU A 239 11.59 -13.40 -7.76
C LEU A 239 10.66 -14.42 -7.09
N SER A 240 11.12 -15.66 -6.91
CA SER A 240 10.35 -16.69 -6.22
C SER A 240 10.02 -16.30 -4.77
N GLU A 241 10.97 -15.75 -4.03
CA GLU A 241 10.75 -15.20 -2.68
C GLU A 241 9.70 -14.08 -2.72
N CYS A 242 9.84 -13.12 -3.63
CA CYS A 242 8.87 -12.03 -3.78
C CYS A 242 7.44 -12.52 -4.05
N ILE A 243 7.27 -13.56 -4.89
CA ILE A 243 5.96 -14.15 -5.19
C ILE A 243 5.37 -14.75 -3.91
N LEU A 244 6.15 -15.56 -3.19
CA LEU A 244 5.70 -16.20 -1.95
C LEU A 244 5.36 -15.17 -0.87
N GLU A 245 6.13 -14.10 -0.76
CA GLU A 245 5.88 -13.01 0.19
C GLU A 245 4.55 -12.28 -0.11
N ILE A 246 4.19 -12.10 -1.39
CA ILE A 246 2.89 -11.54 -1.79
C ILE A 246 1.74 -12.52 -1.48
N GLU A 247 1.94 -13.82 -1.68
CA GLU A 247 0.94 -14.84 -1.29
C GLU A 247 0.72 -14.86 0.23
N GLU A 248 1.80 -14.79 1.01
CA GLU A 248 1.72 -14.71 2.46
C GLU A 248 1.06 -13.41 2.95
N LEU A 249 1.30 -12.28 2.26
CA LEU A 249 0.56 -11.03 2.49
C LEU A 249 -0.96 -11.23 2.30
N LYS A 250 -1.39 -11.93 1.24
CA LYS A 250 -2.80 -12.27 1.03
C LYS A 250 -3.35 -13.16 2.15
N ASN A 251 -2.55 -14.12 2.63
CA ASN A 251 -2.92 -14.96 3.77
C ASN A 251 -3.10 -14.12 5.05
N GLU A 252 -2.14 -13.25 5.38
CA GLU A 252 -2.20 -12.36 6.55
C GLU A 252 -3.47 -11.50 6.54
N LEU A 253 -3.84 -10.90 5.41
CA LEU A 253 -5.05 -10.10 5.25
C LEU A 253 -6.31 -10.84 5.69
N THR A 254 -6.43 -12.14 5.37
CA THR A 254 -7.61 -12.95 5.75
C THR A 254 -7.72 -13.23 7.24
N THR A 255 -6.61 -13.08 7.98
CA THR A 255 -6.58 -13.34 9.43
C THR A 255 -6.94 -12.12 10.25
N ILE A 256 -7.03 -10.94 9.65
CA ILE A 256 -7.36 -9.71 10.37
C ILE A 256 -8.83 -9.72 10.78
N VAL A 257 -9.09 -9.54 12.07
CA VAL A 257 -10.42 -9.47 12.65
C VAL A 257 -10.65 -8.09 13.24
N MET A 258 -11.81 -7.51 12.92
CA MET A 258 -12.28 -6.27 13.51
C MET A 258 -13.02 -6.59 14.83
N THR A 259 -12.63 -5.91 15.91
CA THR A 259 -13.23 -6.02 17.23
C THR A 259 -13.51 -4.63 17.78
N HIS A 260 -14.56 -4.49 18.60
CA HIS A 260 -14.83 -3.26 19.32
C HIS A 260 -14.26 -3.35 20.74
N THR A 261 -13.55 -2.33 21.21
CA THR A 261 -12.94 -2.31 22.54
C THR A 261 -13.93 -2.13 23.70
N GLY A 262 -15.25 -2.19 23.43
CA GLY A 262 -16.33 -2.09 24.42
C GLY A 262 -17.73 -2.06 23.76
N GLY A 263 -18.79 -2.11 24.56
CA GLY A 263 -20.19 -2.12 24.09
C GLY A 263 -20.93 -0.77 24.15
N GLY A 264 -20.24 0.33 24.45
CA GLY A 264 -20.83 1.68 24.54
C GLY A 264 -20.58 2.54 23.29
N SER A 265 -21.19 3.71 23.21
CA SER A 265 -21.09 4.63 22.06
C SER A 265 -19.68 5.15 21.76
N ASN A 266 -18.75 5.04 22.72
CA ASN A 266 -17.33 5.43 22.58
C ASN A 266 -16.41 4.22 22.35
N SER A 267 -16.96 3.07 21.93
CA SER A 267 -16.15 1.92 21.56
C SER A 267 -15.26 2.27 20.36
N ARG A 268 -13.99 1.87 20.44
CA ARG A 268 -13.05 2.06 19.35
C ARG A 268 -12.92 0.75 18.58
N ASP A 269 -12.78 0.89 17.28
CA ASP A 269 -12.54 -0.23 16.40
C ASP A 269 -11.07 -0.63 16.46
N ARG A 270 -10.82 -1.92 16.54
CA ARG A 270 -9.49 -2.51 16.59
C ARG A 270 -9.40 -3.64 15.58
N TRP A 271 -8.36 -3.60 14.75
CA TRP A 271 -8.01 -4.66 13.81
C TRP A 271 -6.81 -5.44 14.34
N ASP A 272 -7.00 -6.74 14.51
CA ASP A 272 -5.96 -7.62 15.05
C ASP A 272 -6.14 -9.06 14.58
N THR A 273 -5.09 -9.86 14.70
CA THR A 273 -5.19 -11.30 14.46
C THR A 273 -5.83 -12.02 15.66
N PRO A 274 -6.54 -13.13 15.47
CA PRO A 274 -7.03 -13.98 16.55
C PRO A 274 -5.94 -14.37 17.56
N GLU A 275 -6.31 -14.48 18.83
CA GLU A 275 -5.40 -15.00 19.85
C GLU A 275 -5.26 -16.53 19.69
N ILE A 276 -4.03 -16.99 19.51
CA ILE A 276 -3.71 -18.42 19.45
C ILE A 276 -3.15 -18.86 20.79
N LYS A 277 -3.66 -19.97 21.32
CA LYS A 277 -3.06 -20.61 22.50
C LYS A 277 -1.87 -21.45 22.04
N THR A 278 -0.66 -21.06 22.43
CA THR A 278 0.53 -21.90 22.21
C THR A 278 0.46 -23.17 23.08
N PRO A 279 1.18 -24.26 22.73
CA PRO A 279 1.18 -25.51 23.50
C PRO A 279 1.52 -25.34 24.99
N ASN A 280 2.25 -24.28 25.34
CA ASN A 280 2.63 -23.93 26.71
C ASN A 280 1.57 -23.07 27.44
N GLY A 281 0.37 -22.92 26.89
CA GLY A 281 -0.71 -22.11 27.45
C GLY A 281 -0.48 -20.59 27.36
N LYS A 282 0.64 -20.13 26.80
CA LYS A 282 0.89 -18.70 26.56
C LYS A 282 0.05 -18.24 25.37
N ARG A 283 -0.57 -17.06 25.53
CA ARG A 283 -1.29 -16.40 24.44
C ARG A 283 -0.27 -15.88 23.44
N GLY A 284 -0.33 -16.38 22.22
CA GLY A 284 0.42 -15.89 21.06
C GLY A 284 -0.54 -15.25 20.08
N ARG A 285 0.02 -14.55 19.09
CA ARG A 285 -0.72 -13.95 17.98
C ARG A 285 -0.02 -14.30 16.67
N LEU A 286 -0.78 -14.29 15.59
CA LEU A 286 -0.21 -14.41 14.26
C LEU A 286 0.47 -13.10 13.89
N ARG A 287 1.45 -13.20 13.01
CA ARG A 287 2.14 -12.03 12.45
C ARG A 287 1.22 -11.30 11.48
N LYS A 288 1.43 -9.99 11.35
CA LYS A 288 0.62 -9.11 10.50
C LYS A 288 1.42 -7.96 9.89
N ASP A 289 2.74 -8.14 9.78
CA ASP A 289 3.69 -7.08 9.43
C ASP A 289 3.60 -6.70 7.94
N ARG A 290 3.24 -7.66 7.06
CA ARG A 290 3.01 -7.37 5.64
C ARG A 290 1.70 -6.63 5.47
N TYR A 291 0.69 -7.02 6.24
CA TYR A 291 -0.61 -6.35 6.26
C TYR A 291 -0.49 -4.88 6.70
N SER A 292 0.23 -4.59 7.78
CA SER A 292 0.45 -3.20 8.24
C SER A 292 1.21 -2.39 7.21
N ALA A 293 2.27 -2.94 6.60
CA ALA A 293 2.99 -2.32 5.50
C ALA A 293 2.06 -2.00 4.31
N LEU A 294 1.22 -2.95 3.88
CA LEU A 294 0.25 -2.71 2.79
C LEU A 294 -0.76 -1.61 3.13
N ILE A 295 -1.27 -1.58 4.37
CA ILE A 295 -2.20 -0.54 4.83
C ILE A 295 -1.58 0.85 4.71
N ILE A 296 -0.33 1.00 5.14
CA ILE A 296 0.38 2.27 5.05
C ILE A 296 0.49 2.69 3.58
N ALA A 297 1.00 1.80 2.72
CA ALA A 297 1.19 2.09 1.30
C ALA A 297 -0.11 2.49 0.61
N ASN A 298 -1.20 1.75 0.90
CA ASN A 298 -2.49 2.02 0.31
C ASN A 298 -3.07 3.37 0.80
N MET A 299 -2.98 3.67 2.09
CA MET A 299 -3.48 4.94 2.62
C MET A 299 -2.75 6.14 2.00
N LEU A 300 -1.42 6.06 1.85
CA LEU A 300 -0.63 7.09 1.16
C LEU A 300 -1.03 7.22 -0.31
N THR A 301 -1.22 6.10 -1.00
CA THR A 301 -1.69 6.09 -2.39
C THR A 301 -3.00 6.85 -2.52
N ARG A 302 -3.97 6.60 -1.63
CA ARG A 302 -5.26 7.31 -1.63
C ARG A 302 -5.11 8.81 -1.41
N GLN A 303 -4.23 9.22 -0.50
CA GLN A 303 -3.97 10.64 -0.26
C GLN A 303 -3.38 11.30 -1.51
N MET A 304 -2.42 10.65 -2.16
CA MET A 304 -1.79 11.19 -3.37
C MET A 304 -2.78 11.27 -4.54
N THR A 305 -3.55 10.23 -4.81
CA THR A 305 -4.54 10.24 -5.89
C THR A 305 -5.64 11.28 -5.65
N ARG A 306 -6.07 11.49 -4.39
CA ARG A 306 -7.03 12.54 -4.05
C ARG A 306 -6.47 13.95 -4.20
N VAL A 307 -5.20 14.15 -3.89
CA VAL A 307 -4.52 15.45 -4.07
C VAL A 307 -4.38 15.78 -5.56
N LEU A 308 -4.15 14.77 -6.42
CA LEU A 308 -4.08 14.96 -7.88
C LEU A 308 -5.44 15.31 -8.51
N ALA A 309 -6.55 14.90 -7.91
CA ALA A 309 -7.90 15.31 -8.29
C ALA A 309 -8.18 16.74 -7.80
N GLY A 310 -7.45 17.73 -8.33
CA GLY A 310 -7.74 19.13 -8.10
C GLY A 310 -9.18 19.47 -8.54
N PRO A 311 -9.85 20.44 -7.91
CA PRO A 311 -11.16 20.89 -8.38
C PRO A 311 -11.05 21.37 -9.83
N ASP A 312 -11.83 20.74 -10.72
CA ASP A 312 -11.96 21.18 -12.11
C ASP A 312 -12.78 22.48 -12.12
N TYR A 313 -12.07 23.61 -12.04
CA TYR A 313 -12.67 24.93 -12.19
C TYR A 313 -13.02 25.14 -13.65
N ASN A 314 -14.21 24.70 -14.05
CA ASN A 314 -14.81 25.17 -15.29
C ASN A 314 -14.97 26.69 -15.22
N LEU A 315 -14.14 27.40 -15.96
CA LEU A 315 -14.13 28.86 -16.04
C LEU A 315 -15.36 29.32 -16.83
N ILE A 316 -16.50 29.46 -16.14
CA ILE A 316 -17.73 30.02 -16.73
C ILE A 316 -17.57 31.55 -16.74
N GLY A 317 -16.91 32.05 -17.79
CA GLY A 317 -16.69 33.47 -18.00
C GLY A 317 -15.55 33.73 -18.97
N GLY A 318 -15.89 33.90 -20.26
CA GLY A 318 -14.93 34.17 -21.33
C GLY A 318 -15.31 35.40 -22.14
N ASN A 319 -14.33 36.00 -22.81
CA ASN A 319 -14.54 37.09 -23.76
C ASN A 319 -15.46 36.60 -24.91
N THR A 320 -16.33 37.47 -25.45
CA THR A 320 -17.41 37.13 -26.40
C THR A 320 -16.97 36.38 -27.66
N ARG A 321 -15.67 36.42 -28.00
CA ARG A 321 -15.08 35.64 -29.10
C ARG A 321 -14.89 34.14 -28.82
N ASN A 322 -14.79 33.72 -27.55
CA ASN A 322 -14.49 32.34 -27.16
C ASN A 322 -15.70 31.57 -26.63
N ILE A 323 -16.87 32.21 -26.51
CA ILE A 323 -18.13 31.53 -26.21
C ILE A 323 -18.62 30.89 -27.52
N VAL A 324 -17.98 29.78 -27.88
CA VAL A 324 -18.38 28.96 -29.01
C VAL A 324 -19.70 28.30 -28.66
N GLN A 325 -20.80 28.88 -29.14
CA GLN A 325 -22.10 28.24 -29.40
C GLN A 325 -22.50 27.13 -28.41
N THR A 326 -22.36 27.37 -27.10
CA THR A 326 -22.94 26.51 -26.09
C THR A 326 -24.45 26.75 -26.10
N THR A 327 -25.12 25.88 -26.86
CA THR A 327 -26.52 25.46 -26.78
C THR A 327 -27.45 26.40 -26.00
N LYS A 328 -28.29 27.12 -26.76
CA LYS A 328 -29.50 27.85 -26.33
C LYS A 328 -29.81 27.78 -24.82
N GLY A 329 -29.45 28.85 -24.10
CA GLY A 329 -30.11 29.23 -22.84
C GLY A 329 -29.58 28.62 -21.54
N GLN A 330 -28.58 27.73 -21.55
CA GLN A 330 -28.03 27.18 -20.30
C GLN A 330 -26.76 27.92 -19.86
N PHE A 331 -26.95 29.05 -19.18
CA PHE A 331 -25.86 29.86 -18.64
C PHE A 331 -25.45 29.43 -17.21
N TYR A 332 -26.33 28.69 -16.51
CA TYR A 332 -26.10 28.25 -15.14
C TYR A 332 -26.18 26.73 -14.99
N LYS A 333 -25.19 26.13 -14.32
CA LYS A 333 -25.18 24.72 -13.90
C LYS A 333 -25.26 24.62 -12.37
N GLY A 334 -26.10 23.70 -11.88
CA GLY A 334 -26.43 23.54 -10.47
C GLY A 334 -27.62 22.58 -10.27
N PRO A 335 -28.08 22.37 -9.03
CA PRO A 335 -29.25 21.55 -8.74
C PRO A 335 -30.47 21.97 -9.55
N GLU A 336 -31.28 21.01 -10.00
CA GLU A 336 -32.36 21.22 -10.96
C GLU A 336 -33.39 22.28 -10.51
N TRP A 337 -33.63 22.41 -9.21
CA TRP A 337 -34.52 23.42 -8.61
C TRP A 337 -34.03 24.86 -8.80
N PHE A 338 -32.74 25.08 -9.01
CA PHE A 338 -32.15 26.40 -9.22
C PHE A 338 -31.99 26.71 -10.71
N THR A 339 -31.51 25.74 -11.49
CA THR A 339 -31.18 25.95 -12.91
C THR A 339 -32.40 26.03 -13.81
N SER A 340 -33.53 25.45 -13.42
CA SER A 340 -34.81 25.61 -14.12
C SER A 340 -35.26 27.08 -14.09
N ALA A 341 -35.38 27.68 -12.91
CA ALA A 341 -35.76 29.09 -12.77
C ALA A 341 -34.70 30.07 -13.34
N ALA A 342 -33.40 29.80 -13.11
CA ALA A 342 -32.33 30.71 -13.51
C ALA A 342 -32.10 30.77 -15.04
N ASN A 343 -32.40 29.70 -15.76
CA ASN A 343 -32.24 29.64 -17.22
C ASN A 343 -33.55 29.92 -17.99
N GLU A 344 -34.73 29.83 -17.36
CA GLU A 344 -36.02 30.12 -18.02
C GLU A 344 -36.37 31.61 -18.04
N ASP A 345 -36.18 32.35 -16.94
CA ASP A 345 -36.86 33.64 -16.77
C ASP A 345 -36.10 34.88 -17.26
N GLY A 346 -34.92 34.76 -17.89
CA GLY A 346 -34.17 35.94 -18.35
C GLY A 346 -33.81 36.95 -17.24
N ILE A 347 -33.95 36.54 -15.96
CA ILE A 347 -33.70 37.36 -14.77
C ILE A 347 -32.25 37.83 -14.71
N TYR A 348 -31.34 37.04 -15.25
CA TYR A 348 -29.91 37.33 -15.31
C TYR A 348 -29.50 37.63 -16.75
N THR A 349 -29.69 38.88 -17.16
CA THR A 349 -29.11 39.39 -18.40
C THR A 349 -27.71 39.92 -18.12
N GLY A 350 -26.75 39.62 -19.01
CA GLY A 350 -25.43 40.22 -18.94
C GLY A 350 -25.54 41.74 -19.08
N ILE A 351 -24.80 42.49 -18.25
CA ILE A 351 -24.70 43.94 -18.39
C ILE A 351 -23.84 44.21 -19.63
N TYR A 352 -24.49 44.53 -20.75
CA TYR A 352 -23.82 45.09 -21.90
C TYR A 352 -23.67 46.60 -21.68
N ARG A 353 -22.45 47.13 -21.78
CA ARG A 353 -22.26 48.57 -22.00
C ARG A 353 -22.52 48.83 -23.47
N ASP A 354 -23.47 49.72 -23.76
CA ASP A 354 -23.66 50.29 -25.10
C ASP A 354 -22.45 51.12 -25.53
#